data_AF-A0A7H4M212-F1
#
_entry.id   AF-A0A7H4M212-F1
#
_cell.length_a   1.000
_cell.length_b   1.000
_cell.length_c   1.000
_cell.angle_alpha   90.00
_cell.angle_beta   90.00
_cell.angle_gamma   90.00
#
_symmetry.space_group_name_H-M   'P 1'
#
loop_
_entity.id
_entity.type
_entity.pdbx_description
1 polymer ?
#
loop_
_entity_poly.entity_id
_entity_poly.type
_entity_poly.pdbx_seq_one_letter_code
_entity_poly.pdbx_strand_id
1 'polypeptide(L)'
;MVTTGAIIHGKGDYLAYSEEEHPVALQLGGSDPAALAHCAKLAQARGYDEINLNVGCPSDRVQNGMFGACLMGNAQLVADCIKAMRDVVSIPVTVKNPYRH
;
A
#
# COMPACT_ATOMS: atom_id res chain seq x y z
N MET A 1 0.74 3.34 8.02
CA MET A 1 0.31 3.47 6.61
C MET A 1 1.04 4.63 5.99
N VAL A 2 1.62 4.43 4.81
CA VAL A 2 2.33 5.46 4.03
C VAL A 2 1.61 5.63 2.69
N THR A 3 1.40 6.86 2.24
CA THR A 3 0.74 7.10 0.94
C THR A 3 1.74 7.00 -0.20
N THR A 4 1.28 6.57 -1.38
CA THR A 4 2.12 6.55 -2.59
C THR A 4 2.72 7.93 -2.89
N GLY A 5 1.94 8.99 -2.74
CA GLY A 5 2.42 10.36 -2.93
C GLY A 5 3.54 10.77 -1.96
N ALA A 6 3.52 10.29 -0.71
CA ALA A 6 4.61 10.57 0.24
C ALA A 6 5.92 9.88 -0.18
N ILE A 7 5.84 8.64 -0.65
CA ILE A 7 7.01 7.88 -1.12
C ILE A 7 7.58 8.50 -2.41
N ILE A 8 6.70 8.90 -3.35
CA ILE A 8 7.12 9.36 -4.68
C ILE A 8 7.59 10.82 -4.67
N HIS A 9 6.92 11.69 -3.90
CA HIS A 9 7.15 13.14 -3.97
C HIS A 9 7.62 13.76 -2.65
N GLY A 10 7.59 13.00 -1.56
CA GLY A 10 8.01 13.50 -0.26
C GLY A 10 9.52 13.70 -0.17
N LYS A 11 9.93 14.59 0.73
CA LYS A 11 11.35 14.94 0.93
C LYS A 11 12.04 14.13 2.04
N GLY A 12 11.28 13.32 2.78
CA GLY A 12 11.77 12.47 3.87
C GLY A 12 11.90 11.01 3.44
N ASP A 13 12.58 10.21 4.27
CA ASP A 13 12.58 8.75 4.12
C ASP A 13 11.32 8.17 4.77
N TYR A 14 10.31 7.89 3.95
CA TYR A 14 9.05 7.29 4.38
C TYR A 14 9.08 5.75 4.39
N LEU A 15 10.22 5.14 4.05
CA LEU A 15 10.45 3.69 4.04
C LEU A 15 11.49 3.26 5.09
N ALA A 16 11.85 4.15 6.02
CA ALA A 16 12.75 3.82 7.11
C ALA A 16 12.08 2.87 8.12
N TYR A 17 12.82 1.84 8.52
CA TYR A 17 12.51 0.94 9.63
C TYR A 17 13.83 0.43 10.24
N SER A 18 13.79 -0.15 11.43
CA SER A 18 14.91 -0.84 12.09
C SER A 18 14.89 -2.34 11.77
N GLU A 19 16.04 -2.97 11.57
CA GLU A 19 16.15 -4.42 11.34
C GLU A 19 15.46 -5.27 12.43
N GLU A 20 15.34 -4.75 13.65
CA GLU A 20 14.64 -5.42 14.75
C GLU A 20 13.11 -5.50 14.56
N GLU A 21 12.55 -4.76 13.59
CA GLU A 21 11.12 -4.78 13.27
C GLU A 21 10.70 -5.97 12.39
N HIS A 22 11.66 -6.75 11.88
CA HIS A 22 11.36 -7.92 11.06
C HIS A 22 10.61 -9.02 11.87
N PRO A 23 9.55 -9.63 11.29
CA PRO A 23 9.01 -9.37 9.96
C PRO A 23 8.15 -8.09 9.91
N VAL A 24 8.41 -7.23 8.93
CA VAL A 24 7.77 -5.92 8.77
C VAL A 24 6.99 -5.82 7.47
N ALA A 25 5.73 -5.38 7.59
CA ALA A 25 4.84 -5.13 6.45
C ALA A 25 4.68 -3.63 6.18
N LEU A 26 4.85 -3.20 4.94
CA LEU A 26 4.51 -1.84 4.53
C LEU A 26 3.03 -1.76 4.15
N GLN A 27 2.25 -1.00 4.92
CA GLN A 27 0.89 -0.66 4.52
C GLN A 27 0.85 0.58 3.62
N LEU A 28 0.52 0.39 2.35
CA LEU A 28 0.36 1.45 1.35
C LEU A 28 -1.07 2.01 1.32
N GLY A 29 -1.18 3.32 1.12
CA GLY A 29 -2.41 4.04 0.79
C GLY A 29 -2.33 4.69 -0.59
N GLY A 30 -3.20 4.30 -1.51
CA GLY A 30 -3.30 4.83 -2.87
C GLY A 30 -4.34 4.08 -3.69
N SER A 31 -4.63 4.58 -4.89
CA SER A 31 -5.61 3.99 -5.82
C SER A 31 -5.13 3.94 -7.27
N ASP A 32 -3.96 4.49 -7.58
CA ASP A 32 -3.33 4.34 -8.88
C ASP A 32 -2.48 3.05 -8.89
N PRO A 33 -2.82 2.04 -9.73
CA PRO A 33 -2.06 0.80 -9.84
C PRO A 33 -0.58 1.03 -10.17
N ALA A 34 -0.25 2.01 -11.01
CA ALA A 34 1.13 2.27 -11.41
C ALA A 34 1.96 2.84 -10.25
N ALA A 35 1.41 3.83 -9.54
CA ALA A 35 2.04 4.39 -8.34
C ALA A 35 2.23 3.35 -7.23
N LEU A 36 1.22 2.47 -7.02
CA LEU A 36 1.30 1.39 -6.04
C LEU A 36 2.37 0.36 -6.40
N ALA A 37 2.42 -0.07 -7.66
CA ALA A 37 3.46 -0.98 -8.15
C ALA A 37 4.87 -0.39 -7.97
N HIS A 38 5.05 0.90 -8.27
CA HIS A 38 6.31 1.59 -8.05
C HIS A 38 6.72 1.59 -6.57
N CYS A 39 5.80 1.95 -5.66
CA CYS A 39 6.07 1.95 -4.23
C CYS A 39 6.35 0.55 -3.68
N ALA A 40 5.65 -0.47 -4.17
CA ALA A 40 5.88 -1.87 -3.80
C ALA A 40 7.31 -2.33 -4.18
N LYS A 41 7.79 -1.99 -5.39
CA LYS A 41 9.18 -2.27 -5.79
C LYS A 41 10.20 -1.61 -4.86
N LEU A 42 9.99 -0.33 -4.53
CA LEU A 42 10.89 0.41 -3.62
C LEU A 42 10.91 -0.22 -2.23
N ALA A 43 9.75 -0.62 -1.71
CA ALA A 43 9.63 -1.28 -0.43
C ALA A 43 10.31 -2.67 -0.41
N GLN A 44 10.10 -3.51 -1.43
CA GLN A 44 10.83 -4.78 -1.51
C GLN A 44 12.34 -4.55 -1.58
N ALA A 45 12.80 -3.59 -2.39
CA ALA A 45 14.22 -3.26 -2.50
C ALA A 45 14.82 -2.73 -1.19
N ARG A 46 13.98 -2.12 -0.34
CA ARG A 46 14.34 -1.66 1.02
C ARG A 46 14.48 -2.80 2.01
N GLY A 47 13.79 -3.93 1.77
CA GLY A 47 13.85 -5.14 2.59
C GLY A 47 12.54 -5.52 3.28
N TYR A 48 11.42 -4.84 3.01
CA TYR A 48 10.12 -5.22 3.60
C TYR A 48 9.74 -6.67 3.27
N ASP A 49 9.10 -7.35 4.23
CA ASP A 49 8.67 -8.75 4.09
C ASP A 49 7.29 -8.89 3.44
N GLU A 50 6.48 -7.84 3.46
CA GLU A 50 5.12 -7.83 2.92
C GLU A 50 4.68 -6.43 2.47
N ILE A 51 3.87 -6.39 1.41
CA ILE A 51 3.10 -5.20 1.03
C ILE A 51 1.63 -5.40 1.40
N ASN A 52 1.04 -4.44 2.12
CA ASN A 52 -0.38 -4.46 2.47
C ASN A 52 -1.11 -3.25 1.86
N LEU A 53 -2.18 -3.47 1.12
CA LEU A 53 -3.03 -2.39 0.60
C LEU A 53 -4.12 -2.03 1.61
N ASN A 54 -4.20 -0.76 2.01
CA ASN A 54 -5.29 -0.27 2.86
C ASN A 54 -6.56 0.01 2.03
N VAL A 55 -7.59 -0.82 2.22
CA VAL A 55 -8.91 -0.65 1.58
C VAL A 55 -10.04 -0.37 2.58
N GLY A 56 -9.73 -0.18 3.87
CA GLY A 56 -10.73 -0.23 4.94
C GLY A 56 -10.93 1.01 5.80
N CYS A 57 -10.07 2.04 5.71
CA CYS A 57 -10.19 3.19 6.61
C CYS A 57 -11.27 4.19 6.14
N PRO A 58 -12.26 4.54 6.99
CA PRO A 58 -13.35 5.49 6.65
C PRO A 58 -13.05 6.95 7.00
N SER A 59 -11.81 7.32 7.35
CA SER A 59 -11.48 8.68 7.81
C SER A 59 -11.45 9.73 6.69
N ASP A 60 -11.77 10.98 7.01
CA ASP A 60 -11.83 12.12 6.07
C ASP A 60 -10.52 12.34 5.29
N ARG A 61 -9.38 12.11 5.95
CA ARG A 61 -8.05 12.26 5.33
C ARG A 61 -7.79 11.21 4.24
N VAL A 62 -8.45 10.06 4.33
CA VAL A 62 -8.32 8.91 3.42
C VAL A 62 -9.29 9.05 2.24
N GLN A 63 -10.48 9.60 2.47
CA GLN A 63 -11.44 9.91 1.42
C GLN A 63 -10.92 11.01 0.46
N ASN A 64 -10.33 12.07 1.00
CA ASN A 64 -9.76 13.17 0.19
C ASN A 64 -8.53 12.76 -0.64
N GLY A 65 -7.87 11.65 -0.30
CA GLY A 65 -6.76 11.07 -1.06
C GLY A 65 -7.18 10.01 -2.08
N MET A 66 -8.47 9.68 -2.19
CA MET A 66 -9.02 8.59 -2.97
C MET A 66 -8.41 7.20 -2.67
N PHE A 67 -8.25 6.81 -1.41
CA PHE A 67 -7.89 5.43 -1.04
C PHE A 67 -8.67 4.98 0.22
N GLY A 68 -8.46 3.75 0.72
CA GLY A 68 -9.21 3.23 1.88
C GLY A 68 -10.65 2.83 1.57
N ALA A 69 -11.61 3.09 2.45
CA ALA A 69 -12.98 2.56 2.36
C ALA A 69 -13.72 2.93 1.05
N CYS A 70 -13.33 4.03 0.38
CA CYS A 70 -13.87 4.42 -0.92
C CYS A 70 -13.54 3.40 -2.03
N LEU A 71 -12.45 2.62 -1.88
CA LEU A 71 -12.09 1.55 -2.80
C LEU A 71 -13.02 0.33 -2.67
N MET A 72 -13.71 0.15 -1.53
CA MET A 72 -14.67 -0.95 -1.38
C MET A 72 -15.86 -0.82 -2.34
N GLY A 73 -16.17 0.39 -2.83
CA GLY A 73 -17.17 0.61 -3.87
C GLY A 73 -16.71 0.21 -5.28
N ASN A 74 -15.41 -0.09 -5.47
CA ASN A 74 -14.83 -0.43 -6.77
C ASN A 74 -13.88 -1.64 -6.64
N ALA A 75 -14.46 -2.83 -6.55
CA ALA A 75 -13.72 -4.08 -6.44
C ALA A 75 -12.74 -4.31 -7.61
N GLN A 76 -13.08 -3.86 -8.83
CA GLN A 76 -12.20 -3.98 -9.98
C GLN A 76 -10.92 -3.18 -9.79
N LEU A 77 -11.03 -1.94 -9.32
CA LEU A 77 -9.87 -1.10 -9.06
C LEU A 77 -8.95 -1.70 -7.98
N VAL A 78 -9.52 -2.29 -6.92
CA VAL A 78 -8.74 -3.01 -5.90
C VAL A 78 -8.00 -4.19 -6.53
N ALA A 79 -8.67 -4.98 -7.37
CA ALA A 79 -8.05 -6.10 -8.06
C ALA A 79 -6.90 -5.65 -8.98
N ASP A 80 -7.09 -4.57 -9.72
CA ASP A 80 -6.07 -3.99 -10.61
C ASP A 80 -4.85 -3.49 -9.81
N CYS A 81 -5.08 -2.82 -8.69
CA CYS A 81 -4.03 -2.36 -7.78
C CYS A 81 -3.22 -3.55 -7.22
N ILE A 82 -3.90 -4.59 -6.74
CA ILE A 82 -3.26 -5.79 -6.19
C ILE A 82 -2.47 -6.53 -7.27
N LYS A 83 -3.05 -6.68 -8.47
CA LYS A 83 -2.37 -7.28 -9.60
C LYS A 83 -1.10 -6.51 -9.95
N ALA A 84 -1.19 -5.19 -10.10
CA ALA A 84 -0.05 -4.36 -10.48
C ALA A 84 1.11 -4.46 -9.48
N MET A 85 0.82 -4.51 -8.16
CA MET A 85 1.85 -4.73 -7.14
C MET A 85 2.44 -6.15 -7.22
N ARG A 86 1.60 -7.19 -7.33
CA ARG A 86 2.05 -8.60 -7.41
C ARG A 86 2.91 -8.89 -8.65
N ASP A 87 2.63 -8.22 -9.77
CA ASP A 87 3.39 -8.41 -11.00
C ASP A 87 4.83 -7.88 -10.88
N VAL A 88 5.16 -7.12 -9.83
CA VAL A 88 6.45 -6.43 -9.69
C VAL A 88 7.25 -6.76 -8.44
N VAL A 89 6.68 -7.51 -7.51
CA VAL A 89 7.36 -7.96 -6.27
C VAL A 89 7.23 -9.48 -6.11
N SER A 90 8.20 -10.07 -5.42
CA SER A 90 8.21 -11.47 -5.01
C SER A 90 7.71 -11.70 -3.59
N ILE A 91 7.66 -10.65 -2.76
CA ILE A 91 7.08 -10.71 -1.40
C ILE A 91 5.54 -10.75 -1.42
N PRO A 92 4.88 -11.29 -0.38
CA PRO A 92 3.43 -11.30 -0.28
C PRO A 92 2.80 -9.90 -0.45
N VAL A 93 1.68 -9.86 -1.18
CA VAL A 93 0.83 -8.68 -1.31
C VAL A 93 -0.54 -9.01 -0.75
N THR A 94 -0.94 -8.33 0.32
CA THR A 94 -2.18 -8.58 1.04
C THR A 94 -3.09 -7.35 1.06
N VAL A 95 -4.33 -7.53 1.50
CA VAL A 95 -5.34 -6.46 1.59
C VAL A 95 -5.83 -6.38 3.03
N LYS A 96 -5.94 -5.16 3.58
CA LYS A 96 -6.63 -4.92 4.86
C LYS A 96 -8.04 -4.37 4.63
N ASN A 97 -9.04 -5.24 4.79
CA ASN A 97 -10.47 -4.90 4.77
C ASN A 97 -10.99 -4.60 6.20
N PRO A 98 -12.06 -3.80 6.41
CA PRO A 98 -12.58 -3.54 7.75
C PRO A 98 -13.39 -4.73 8.32
N TYR A 99 -13.79 -5.69 7.50
CA TYR A 99 -14.44 -6.91 7.95
C TYR A 99 -13.39 -7.98 8.26
N ARG A 100 -13.18 -8.25 9.55
CA ARG A 100 -12.60 -9.51 10.01
C ARG A 100 -13.69 -10.58 9.91
N HIS A 101 -13.56 -11.47 8.93
CA HIS A 101 -14.08 -12.82 9.05
C HIS A 101 -12.87 -13.76 9.03
#